data_AF-A0A109NM52-F1
#
_entry.id   AF-A0A109NM52-F1
#
_cell.length_a   1.000
_cell.length_b   1.000
_cell.length_c   1.000
_cell.angle_alpha   90.00
_cell.angle_beta   90.00
_cell.angle_gamma   90.00
#
_symmetry.space_group_name_H-M   'P 1'
#
loop_
_entity.id
_entity.type
_entity.pdbx_description
1 polymer ?
#
loop_
_entity_poly.entity_id
_entity_poly.type
_entity_poly.pdbx_seq_one_letter_code
_entity_poly.pdbx_strand_id
1 'polypeptide(L)'
;AIFSARKENLPKDKIETAIKNAAGNVAGESYEEIQYEGCGPSGAALIVHALTNNRNRTASEIRYIFSRKGGNLGETGCVSYLFDHVGLIVYKAEGINFEDLFNYGIELEVLNVEENNKEELYVITCGVKDFGRVRDAFYTKFGEP
;
A
#
# COMPACT_ATOMS: atom_id res chain seq x y z
N ALA A 1 -7.70 4.13 3.97
CA ALA A 1 -8.81 3.22 4.34
C ALA A 1 -10.18 3.83 4.07
N ILE A 2 -10.67 4.81 4.86
CA ILE A 2 -12.04 5.37 4.69
C ILE A 2 -12.24 6.02 3.31
N PHE A 3 -11.28 6.84 2.86
CA PHE A 3 -11.32 7.45 1.52
C PHE A 3 -11.42 6.39 0.41
N SER A 4 -10.53 5.39 0.43
CA SER A 4 -10.53 4.27 -0.50
C SER A 4 -11.85 3.49 -0.47
N ALA A 5 -12.39 3.20 0.71
CA ALA A 5 -13.68 2.52 0.86
C ALA A 5 -14.83 3.31 0.23
N ARG A 6 -14.83 4.65 0.37
CA ARG A 6 -15.82 5.51 -0.30
C ARG A 6 -15.65 5.52 -1.82
N LYS A 7 -14.41 5.54 -2.33
CA LYS A 7 -14.11 5.46 -3.77
C LYS A 7 -14.64 4.15 -4.39
N GLU A 8 -14.55 3.05 -3.64
CA GLU A 8 -15.10 1.73 -4.02
C GLU A 8 -16.62 1.58 -3.71
N ASN A 9 -17.33 2.68 -3.45
CA ASN A 9 -18.77 2.70 -3.17
C ASN A 9 -19.22 1.81 -1.98
N LEU A 10 -18.38 1.62 -0.95
CA LEU A 10 -18.86 0.94 0.27
C LEU A 10 -19.94 1.79 0.96
N PRO A 11 -21.07 1.19 1.36
CA PRO A 11 -22.09 1.88 2.14
C PRO A 11 -21.51 2.47 3.44
N LYS A 12 -21.89 3.71 3.75
CA LYS A 12 -21.44 4.44 4.94
C LYS A 12 -21.60 3.61 6.21
N ASP A 13 -22.74 2.94 6.37
CA ASP A 13 -23.05 2.11 7.54
C ASP A 13 -22.07 0.94 7.73
N LYS A 14 -21.55 0.37 6.63
CA LYS A 14 -20.54 -0.70 6.68
C LYS A 14 -19.19 -0.17 7.17
N ILE A 15 -18.80 1.01 6.70
CA ILE A 15 -17.58 1.69 7.15
C ILE A 15 -17.69 2.01 8.64
N GLU A 16 -18.82 2.58 9.08
CA GLU A 16 -19.04 2.90 10.49
C GLU A 16 -19.07 1.65 11.38
N THR A 17 -19.67 0.56 10.91
CA THR A 17 -19.68 -0.73 11.62
C THR A 17 -18.26 -1.26 11.78
N ALA A 18 -17.44 -1.23 10.72
CA ALA A 18 -16.04 -1.65 10.79
C ALA A 18 -15.23 -0.81 11.79
N ILE A 19 -15.43 0.52 11.82
CA ILE A 19 -14.80 1.42 12.80
C ILE A 19 -15.21 1.06 14.23
N LYS A 20 -16.51 0.84 14.46
CA LYS A 20 -17.04 0.47 15.79
C LYS A 20 -16.50 -0.89 16.27
N ASN A 21 -16.39 -1.86 15.37
CA ASN A 21 -15.81 -3.17 15.67
C ASN A 21 -14.33 -3.04 16.06
N ALA A 22 -13.56 -2.26 15.30
CA ALA A 22 -12.15 -2.01 15.60
C ALA A 22 -11.94 -1.25 16.93
N ALA A 23 -12.90 -0.40 17.33
CA ALA A 23 -12.84 0.35 18.59
C ALA A 23 -13.25 -0.46 19.84
N GLY A 24 -13.50 -1.78 19.71
CA GLY A 24 -13.74 -2.67 20.83
C GLY A 24 -15.20 -2.82 21.29
N ASN A 25 -16.17 -2.31 20.52
CA ASN A 25 -17.60 -2.37 20.88
C ASN A 25 -18.31 -3.68 20.49
N VAL A 26 -17.57 -4.68 19.99
CA VAL A 26 -18.07 -6.04 19.77
C VAL A 26 -17.03 -7.01 20.30
N ALA A 27 -17.40 -7.87 21.24
CA ALA A 27 -16.59 -9.00 21.65
C ALA A 27 -16.45 -9.94 20.44
N GLY A 28 -15.39 -9.77 19.66
CA GLY A 28 -15.21 -10.56 18.44
C GLY A 28 -13.97 -10.16 17.65
N GLU A 29 -13.01 -11.08 17.64
CA GLU A 29 -11.85 -11.16 16.74
C GLU A 29 -10.85 -9.98 16.78
N SER A 30 -9.79 -10.15 17.56
CA SER A 30 -8.60 -9.28 17.49
C SER A 30 -7.87 -9.56 16.18
N TYR A 31 -7.85 -8.58 15.28
CA TYR A 31 -7.01 -8.63 14.09
C TYR A 31 -5.62 -8.07 14.40
N GLU A 32 -4.60 -8.70 13.84
CA GLU A 32 -3.22 -8.23 13.86
C GLU A 32 -2.67 -8.14 12.43
N GLU A 33 -1.80 -7.16 12.21
CA GLU A 33 -1.00 -7.07 10.99
C GLU A 33 0.23 -7.96 11.14
N ILE A 34 0.47 -8.79 10.13
CA ILE A 34 1.61 -9.70 10.07
C ILE A 34 2.26 -9.58 8.70
N GLN A 35 3.58 -9.51 8.69
CA GLN A 35 4.37 -9.55 7.48
C GLN A 35 5.02 -10.94 7.34
N TYR A 36 4.85 -11.54 6.18
CA TYR A 36 5.53 -12.77 5.77
C TYR A 36 6.50 -12.46 4.64
N GLU A 37 7.62 -13.15 4.61
CA GLU A 37 8.69 -12.93 3.63
C GLU A 37 9.11 -14.24 2.99
N GLY A 38 9.50 -14.22 1.72
CA GLY A 38 9.96 -15.42 1.03
C GLY A 38 10.36 -15.19 -0.42
N CYS A 39 10.68 -16.28 -1.09
CA CYS A 39 11.05 -16.28 -2.50
C CYS A 39 10.04 -17.09 -3.31
N GLY A 40 9.53 -16.51 -4.40
CA GLY A 40 8.69 -17.18 -5.38
C GLY A 40 9.49 -17.94 -6.45
N PRO A 41 8.83 -18.36 -7.53
CA PRO A 41 9.47 -18.96 -8.70
C PRO A 41 10.64 -18.12 -9.20
N SER A 42 11.70 -18.79 -9.64
CA SER A 42 12.91 -18.15 -10.16
C SER A 42 13.58 -17.15 -9.20
N GLY A 43 13.31 -17.26 -7.89
CA GLY A 43 13.95 -16.41 -6.88
C GLY A 43 13.32 -15.03 -6.71
N ALA A 44 12.12 -14.78 -7.24
CA ALA A 44 11.42 -13.51 -7.05
C ALA A 44 11.18 -13.22 -5.56
N ALA A 45 11.70 -12.10 -5.06
CA ALA A 45 11.52 -11.69 -3.67
C ALA A 45 10.06 -11.26 -3.41
N LEU A 46 9.47 -11.71 -2.30
CA LEU A 46 8.08 -11.45 -1.96
C LEU A 46 7.94 -11.04 -0.48
N ILE A 47 7.30 -9.90 -0.24
CA ILE A 47 6.74 -9.50 1.05
C ILE A 47 5.22 -9.64 0.95
N VAL A 48 4.60 -10.30 1.92
CA VAL A 48 3.15 -10.46 2.03
C VAL A 48 2.67 -9.83 3.33
N HIS A 49 1.88 -8.76 3.21
CA HIS A 49 1.18 -8.16 4.35
C HIS A 49 -0.17 -8.83 4.52
N ALA A 50 -0.46 -9.32 5.73
CA ALA A 50 -1.72 -9.93 6.08
C ALA A 50 -2.35 -9.24 7.29
N LEU A 51 -3.66 -9.02 7.24
CA LEU A 51 -4.46 -8.66 8.40
C LEU A 51 -5.26 -9.91 8.81
N THR A 52 -5.00 -10.45 9.99
CA THR A 52 -5.57 -11.75 10.39
C THR A 52 -5.96 -11.79 11.86
N ASN A 53 -7.00 -12.55 12.16
CA ASN A 53 -7.42 -12.90 13.51
C ASN A 53 -6.84 -14.24 14.00
N ASN A 54 -6.04 -14.92 13.17
CA ASN A 54 -5.43 -16.21 13.48
C ASN A 54 -4.11 -16.39 12.72
N ARG A 55 -3.00 -16.04 13.38
CA ARG A 55 -1.63 -16.17 12.87
C ARG A 55 -1.30 -17.56 12.37
N ASN A 56 -1.69 -18.60 13.10
CA ASN A 56 -1.33 -19.98 12.79
C ASN A 56 -2.01 -20.44 11.50
N ARG A 57 -3.31 -20.15 11.33
CA ARG A 57 -4.04 -20.44 10.09
C ARG A 57 -3.41 -19.72 8.91
N THR A 58 -3.17 -18.41 9.03
CA THR A 58 -2.59 -17.61 7.94
C THR A 58 -1.17 -18.08 7.60
N ALA A 59 -0.32 -18.35 8.58
CA ALA A 59 1.03 -18.85 8.33
C ALA A 59 1.02 -20.20 7.58
N SER A 60 0.13 -21.12 7.96
CA SER A 60 -0.03 -22.41 7.27
C SER A 60 -0.53 -22.23 5.83
N GLU A 61 -1.51 -21.36 5.59
CA GLU A 61 -2.03 -21.07 4.25
C GLU A 61 -0.97 -20.43 3.34
N ILE A 62 -0.26 -19.41 3.84
CA ILE A 62 0.81 -18.75 3.09
C ILE A 62 1.92 -19.76 2.75
N ARG A 63 2.38 -20.55 3.72
CA ARG A 63 3.40 -21.58 3.48
C ARG A 63 2.96 -22.55 2.39
N TYR A 64 1.72 -23.02 2.46
CA TYR A 64 1.15 -23.91 1.47
C TYR A 64 1.10 -23.27 0.06
N ILE A 65 0.72 -22.00 -0.05
CA ILE A 65 0.69 -21.27 -1.33
C ILE A 65 2.09 -21.17 -1.94
N PHE A 66 3.10 -20.77 -1.16
CA PHE A 66 4.49 -20.70 -1.61
C PHE A 66 4.95 -22.08 -2.13
N SER A 67 4.81 -23.13 -1.31
CA SER A 67 5.26 -24.47 -1.70
C SER A 67 4.53 -25.00 -2.95
N ARG A 68 3.22 -24.76 -3.07
CA ARG A 68 2.44 -25.22 -4.23
C ARG A 68 2.73 -24.44 -5.52
N LYS A 69 3.27 -23.24 -5.41
CA LYS A 69 3.62 -22.38 -6.55
C LYS A 69 5.11 -22.38 -6.88
N GLY A 70 5.93 -23.23 -6.26
CA GLY A 70 7.36 -23.33 -6.56
C GLY A 70 8.20 -22.22 -5.90
N GLY A 71 7.72 -21.68 -4.78
CA GLY A 71 8.46 -20.79 -3.90
C GLY A 71 8.61 -21.36 -2.50
N ASN A 72 9.26 -20.60 -1.61
CA ASN A 72 9.44 -20.92 -0.21
C ASN A 72 9.16 -19.69 0.68
N LEU A 73 8.40 -19.91 1.75
CA LEU A 73 8.29 -18.96 2.84
C LEU A 73 9.61 -18.95 3.62
N GLY A 74 10.21 -17.78 3.79
CA GLY A 74 11.44 -17.56 4.55
C GLY A 74 11.19 -17.03 5.96
N GLU A 75 12.28 -16.65 6.61
CA GLU A 75 12.28 -15.98 7.90
C GLU A 75 12.07 -14.46 7.73
N THR A 76 11.65 -13.78 8.79
CA THR A 76 11.57 -12.32 8.80
C THR A 76 12.94 -11.70 8.47
N GLY A 77 12.96 -10.75 7.54
CA GLY A 77 14.17 -10.09 7.06
C GLY A 77 14.88 -10.79 5.89
N CYS A 78 14.41 -11.94 5.40
CA CYS A 78 15.11 -12.68 4.35
C CYS A 78 15.10 -11.97 2.98
N VAL A 79 14.14 -11.07 2.74
CA VAL A 79 14.07 -10.29 1.50
C VAL A 79 13.82 -8.80 1.75
N SER A 80 13.48 -8.39 2.96
CA SER A 80 13.11 -6.99 3.26
C SER A 80 14.18 -5.97 2.88
N TYR A 81 15.45 -6.34 2.88
CA TYR A 81 16.56 -5.46 2.47
C TYR A 81 16.55 -5.10 0.98
N LEU A 82 15.73 -5.78 0.17
CA LEU A 82 15.53 -5.49 -1.26
C LEU A 82 14.38 -4.49 -1.50
N PHE A 83 13.65 -4.09 -0.46
CA PHE A 83 12.46 -3.24 -0.58
C PHE A 83 12.57 -2.01 0.32
N ASP A 84 12.16 -0.87 -0.23
CA ASP A 84 11.91 0.34 0.54
C ASP A 84 10.42 0.48 0.83
N HIS A 85 10.06 0.74 2.09
CA HIS A 85 8.70 1.13 2.45
C HIS A 85 8.55 2.63 2.21
N VAL A 86 7.76 2.99 1.20
CA VAL A 86 7.58 4.37 0.74
C VAL A 86 6.10 4.71 0.57
N GLY A 87 5.76 6.00 0.61
CA GLY A 87 4.47 6.49 0.15
C GLY A 87 4.48 6.64 -1.37
N LEU A 88 3.44 6.13 -2.04
CA LEU A 88 3.28 6.19 -3.48
C LEU A 88 1.98 6.92 -3.84
N ILE A 89 2.07 7.97 -4.64
CA ILE A 89 0.92 8.73 -5.15
C ILE A 89 1.01 8.69 -6.67
N VAL A 90 -0.09 8.35 -7.34
CA VAL A 90 -0.12 8.12 -8.79
C VAL A 90 -1.21 8.97 -9.40
N TYR A 91 -0.85 9.83 -10.35
CA TYR A 91 -1.79 10.64 -11.13
C TYR A 91 -1.85 10.14 -12.57
N LYS A 92 -3.00 10.29 -13.22
CA LYS A 92 -3.05 10.24 -14.69
C LYS A 92 -2.32 11.45 -15.27
N ALA A 93 -1.56 11.25 -16.35
CA ALA A 93 -0.87 12.33 -17.04
C ALA A 93 -1.84 13.27 -17.77
N GLU A 94 -3.05 12.79 -18.11
CA GLU A 94 -4.06 13.57 -18.80
C GLU A 94 -4.42 14.87 -18.04
N GLY A 95 -4.21 16.00 -18.71
CA GLY A 95 -4.56 17.32 -18.17
C GLY A 95 -3.60 17.87 -17.10
N ILE A 96 -2.50 17.17 -16.81
CA ILE A 96 -1.48 17.61 -15.86
C ILE A 96 -0.18 17.83 -16.62
N ASN A 97 0.46 18.99 -16.41
CA ASN A 97 1.80 19.24 -16.95
C ASN A 97 2.84 18.58 -16.02
N PHE A 98 3.71 17.73 -16.58
CA PHE A 98 4.74 17.04 -15.81
C PHE A 98 5.71 18.00 -15.10
N GLU A 99 6.14 19.08 -15.73
CA GLU A 99 7.09 20.03 -15.16
C GLU A 99 6.51 20.74 -13.93
N ASP A 100 5.23 21.12 -13.98
CA ASP A 100 4.54 21.70 -12.83
C ASP A 100 4.43 20.72 -11.65
N LEU A 101 4.15 19.45 -11.96
CA LEU A 101 4.05 18.38 -10.98
C LEU A 101 5.42 18.05 -10.37
N PHE A 102 6.45 17.97 -11.21
CA PHE A 102 7.84 17.72 -10.82
C PHE A 102 8.38 18.82 -9.91
N ASN A 103 8.21 20.09 -10.30
CA ASN A 103 8.62 21.24 -9.49
C ASN A 103 7.89 21.27 -8.14
N TYR A 104 6.61 20.90 -8.11
CA TYR A 104 5.86 20.80 -6.86
C TYR A 104 6.35 19.67 -5.96
N GLY A 105 6.76 18.54 -6.55
CA GLY A 105 7.42 17.46 -5.82
C GLY A 105 8.70 17.93 -5.14
N ILE A 106 9.52 18.73 -5.83
CA ILE A 106 10.74 19.33 -5.27
C ILE A 106 10.39 20.23 -4.07
N GLU A 107 9.42 21.13 -4.21
CA GLU A 107 8.97 22.02 -3.13
C GLU A 107 8.52 21.25 -1.87
N LEU A 108 7.96 20.06 -2.06
CA LEU A 108 7.46 19.22 -0.97
C LEU A 108 8.49 18.20 -0.45
N GLU A 109 9.70 18.21 -0.98
CA GLU A 109 10.81 17.31 -0.64
C GLU A 109 10.43 15.84 -0.80
N VAL A 110 9.73 15.50 -1.89
CA VAL A 110 9.43 14.10 -2.22
C VAL A 110 10.71 13.37 -2.65
N LEU A 111 10.73 12.05 -2.50
CA LEU A 111 11.90 11.22 -2.81
C LEU A 111 12.12 11.09 -4.33
N ASN A 112 11.05 11.01 -5.10
CA ASN A 112 11.13 10.85 -6.55
C ASN A 112 9.83 11.31 -7.24
N VAL A 113 9.96 11.73 -8.50
CA VAL A 113 8.85 12.00 -9.42
C VAL A 113 9.21 11.44 -10.79
N GLU A 114 8.39 10.52 -11.29
CA GLU A 114 8.63 9.81 -12.56
C GLU A 114 7.45 9.94 -13.50
N GLU A 115 7.76 9.99 -14.80
CA GLU A 115 6.78 9.88 -15.89
C GLU A 115 6.80 8.47 -16.47
N ASN A 116 5.68 7.75 -16.34
CA ASN A 116 5.46 6.49 -17.03
C ASN A 116 4.73 6.73 -18.35
N ASN A 117 5.52 7.01 -19.40
CA ASN A 117 5.02 7.26 -20.75
C ASN A 117 4.18 6.13 -21.35
N LYS A 118 4.34 4.88 -20.90
CA LYS A 118 3.57 3.74 -21.44
C LYS A 118 2.18 3.64 -20.85
N GLU A 119 2.05 4.01 -19.59
CA GLU A 119 0.79 3.91 -18.83
C GLU A 119 0.08 5.27 -18.73
N GLU A 120 0.70 6.34 -19.24
CA GLU A 120 0.23 7.73 -19.13
C GLU A 120 -0.01 8.12 -17.66
N LEU A 121 0.96 7.79 -16.81
CA LEU A 121 0.91 8.04 -15.36
C LEU A 121 2.11 8.87 -14.89
N TYR A 122 1.86 9.71 -13.89
CA TYR A 122 2.88 10.36 -13.08
C TYR A 122 2.95 9.69 -11.72
N VAL A 123 4.14 9.29 -11.31
CA VAL A 123 4.39 8.54 -10.08
C VAL A 123 5.24 9.38 -9.15
N ILE A 124 4.70 9.65 -7.96
CA ILE A 124 5.37 10.42 -6.91
C ILE A 124 5.66 9.49 -5.74
N THR A 125 6.94 9.43 -5.37
CA THR A 125 7.42 8.63 -4.23
C THR A 125 7.86 9.56 -3.11
N CYS A 126 7.41 9.29 -1.89
CA CYS A 126 7.76 10.08 -0.69
C CYS A 126 8.04 9.18 0.51
N GLY A 127 8.58 9.76 1.58
CA GLY A 127 8.70 9.05 2.86
C GLY A 127 7.33 8.65 3.41
N VAL A 128 7.22 7.49 4.06
CA VAL A 128 5.94 7.01 4.63
C VAL A 128 5.35 8.01 5.63
N LYS A 129 6.20 8.69 6.40
CA LYS A 129 5.80 9.72 7.36
C LYS A 129 5.23 10.98 6.70
N ASP A 130 5.67 11.27 5.48
CA ASP A 130 5.27 12.44 4.70
C ASP A 130 4.03 12.18 3.85
N PHE A 131 3.64 10.92 3.65
CA PHE A 131 2.58 10.53 2.73
C PHE A 131 1.28 11.33 2.90
N GLY A 132 0.82 11.55 4.13
CA GLY A 132 -0.39 12.33 4.39
C GLY A 132 -0.27 13.78 3.91
N ARG A 133 0.83 14.45 4.29
CA ARG A 133 1.14 15.83 3.90
C ARG A 133 1.26 15.96 2.38
N VAL A 134 2.04 15.07 1.75
CA VAL A 134 2.29 15.10 0.31
C VAL A 134 1.00 14.82 -0.46
N ARG A 135 0.24 13.78 -0.08
CA ARG A 135 -1.04 13.47 -0.71
C ARG A 135 -2.00 14.65 -0.66
N ASP A 136 -2.18 15.26 0.50
CA ASP A 136 -3.16 16.35 0.67
C ASP A 136 -2.74 17.61 -0.10
N ALA A 137 -1.44 17.88 -0.16
CA ALA A 137 -0.88 18.98 -0.93
C ALA A 137 -1.08 18.78 -2.44
N PHE A 138 -0.73 17.60 -2.97
CA PHE A 138 -0.95 17.25 -4.37
C PHE A 138 -2.44 17.24 -4.73
N TYR A 139 -3.29 16.70 -3.84
CA TYR A 139 -4.75 16.72 -4.02
C TYR A 139 -5.28 18.14 -4.16
N THR A 140 -4.79 19.06 -3.33
CA THR A 140 -5.23 20.46 -3.35
C THR A 140 -4.83 21.16 -4.65
N LYS A 141 -3.64 20.85 -5.20
CA LYS A 141 -3.11 21.51 -6.41
C LYS A 141 -3.60 20.88 -7.72
N PHE A 142 -3.63 19.56 -7.79
CA PHE A 142 -3.90 18.79 -9.02
C PHE A 142 -5.23 18.05 -9.01
N GLY A 143 -5.97 18.08 -7.90
CA GLY A 143 -7.23 17.35 -7.75
C GLY A 143 -7.03 15.88 -7.43
N GLU A 144 -8.04 15.07 -7.74
CA GLU A 144 -8.01 13.63 -7.46
C GLU A 144 -6.96 12.90 -8.30
N PRO A 145 -6.10 12.07 -7.67
CA PRO A 145 -5.23 11.13 -8.37
C PRO A 145 -6.01 9.98 -9.06
#